data_AF-A0A522VBK0-F1
#
_entry.id   AF-A0A522VBK0-F1
#
_cell.length_a   1.000
_cell.length_b   1.000
_cell.length_c   1.000
_cell.angle_alpha   90.00
_cell.angle_beta   90.00
_cell.angle_gamma   90.00
#
_symmetry.space_group_name_H-M   'P 1'
#
loop_
_entity.id
_entity.type
_entity.pdbx_description
1 polymer ?
#
loop_
_entity_poly.entity_id
_entity_poly.type
_entity_poly.pdbx_seq_one_letter_code
_entity_poly.pdbx_strand_id
1 'polypeptide(L)' 'MGQCPMFWLNSFKQAWRWLRRASGDDAYERYLAHWQERHAQQGGRPLSRKAFFRAELDRKWNGVRRCC' A
#
# COMPACT_ATOMS: atom_id res chain seq x y z
N MET A 1 -37.71 -18.67 -19.80
CA MET A 1 -37.05 -18.66 -18.47
C MET A 1 -35.64 -18.15 -18.66
N GLY A 2 -35.43 -16.88 -18.31
CA GLY A 2 -34.21 -16.12 -18.61
C GLY A 2 -33.06 -16.52 -17.70
N GLN A 3 -31.90 -16.74 -18.32
CA GLN A 3 -30.62 -16.90 -17.64
C GLN A 3 -29.76 -15.69 -18.03
N CYS A 4 -29.81 -14.62 -17.23
CA CYS A 4 -28.88 -13.49 -17.34
C CYS A 4 -27.64 -13.77 -16.46
N PRO A 5 -26.43 -13.50 -16.94
CA PRO A 5 -25.19 -13.98 -16.32
C PRO A 5 -24.74 -13.04 -15.20
N MET A 6 -25.22 -13.26 -13.97
CA MET A 6 -24.78 -12.52 -12.78
C MET A 6 -23.34 -12.81 -12.33
N PHE A 7 -22.63 -13.72 -12.99
CA PHE A 7 -21.27 -14.13 -12.62
C PHE A 7 -20.20 -13.07 -12.90
N TRP A 8 -20.41 -12.18 -13.87
CA TRP A 8 -19.36 -11.27 -14.34
C TRP A 8 -19.15 -10.04 -13.42
N LEU A 9 -20.23 -9.52 -12.83
CA LEU A 9 -20.17 -8.37 -11.92
C LEU A 9 -19.47 -8.67 -10.58
N ASN A 10 -19.56 -9.92 -10.10
CA ASN A 10 -19.02 -10.29 -8.80
C ASN A 10 -17.48 -10.44 -8.82
N SER A 11 -16.95 -10.97 -9.92
CA SER A 11 -15.49 -11.09 -10.13
C SER A 11 -14.82 -9.73 -10.25
N PHE A 12 -15.48 -8.74 -10.86
CA PHE A 12 -14.97 -7.38 -10.96
C PHE A 12 -14.86 -6.69 -9.60
N LYS A 13 -15.83 -6.90 -8.70
CA LYS A 13 -15.78 -6.38 -7.32
C LYS A 13 -14.65 -7.00 -6.48
N GLN A 14 -14.34 -8.27 -6.72
CA GLN A 14 -13.21 -8.93 -6.05
C GLN A 14 -11.88 -8.42 -6.60
N ALA A 15 -11.72 -8.39 -7.93
CA ALA A 15 -10.54 -7.85 -8.58
C ALA A 15 -10.29 -6.39 -8.16
N TRP A 16 -11.34 -5.57 -8.05
CA TRP A 16 -11.23 -4.18 -7.61
C TRP A 16 -10.79 -4.03 -6.14
N ARG A 17 -11.28 -4.88 -5.23
CA ARG A 17 -10.80 -4.92 -3.84
C ARG A 17 -9.33 -5.34 -3.76
N TRP A 18 -8.94 -6.34 -4.53
CA TRP A 18 -7.55 -6.78 -4.63
C TRP A 18 -6.66 -5.71 -5.24
N LEU A 19 -7.12 -5.02 -6.28
CA LEU A 19 -6.38 -3.95 -6.95
C LEU A 19 -6.21 -2.74 -6.02
N ARG A 20 -7.20 -2.37 -5.21
CA ARG A 20 -7.02 -1.37 -4.14
C ARG A 20 -5.99 -1.78 -3.09
N ARG A 21 -6.06 -3.04 -2.64
CA ARG A 21 -5.12 -3.59 -1.65
C ARG A 21 -3.70 -3.66 -2.20
N ALA A 22 -3.56 -4.05 -3.46
CA ALA A 22 -2.29 -4.19 -4.18
C ALA A 22 -1.72 -2.85 -4.67
N SER A 23 -2.57 -1.84 -4.91
CA SER A 23 -2.15 -0.48 -5.28
C SER A 23 -1.41 0.25 -4.16
N GLY A 24 -1.32 -0.35 -2.96
CA GLY A 24 -0.56 0.19 -1.85
C GLY A 24 -1.28 1.29 -1.09
N ASP A 25 -2.61 1.38 -1.16
CA ASP A 25 -3.38 2.27 -0.26
C ASP A 25 -3.12 1.89 1.20
N ASP A 26 -3.07 0.57 1.47
CA ASP A 26 -2.73 -0.04 2.78
C ASP A 26 -1.22 -0.11 3.07
N ALA A 27 -0.34 0.42 2.21
CA ALA A 27 1.11 0.40 2.48
C ALA A 27 1.46 1.18 3.75
N TYR A 28 0.77 2.31 3.97
CA TYR A 28 0.97 3.11 5.17
C TYR A 28 0.44 2.43 6.43
N GLU A 29 -0.71 1.73 6.34
CA GLU A 29 -1.26 0.99 7.48
C GLU A 29 -0.37 -0.18 7.90
N ARG A 30 0.19 -0.92 6.93
CA ARG A 30 1.19 -1.96 7.20
C ARG A 30 2.47 -1.40 7.82
N TYR A 31 2.91 -0.22 7.36
CA TYR A 31 4.03 0.49 7.98
C TYR A 31 3.73 0.85 9.44
N LEU A 32 2.52 1.36 9.74
CA LEU A 32 2.12 1.70 11.10
C LEU A 32 2.07 0.47 12.00
N ALA A 33 1.48 -0.64 11.55
CA ALA A 33 1.45 -1.89 12.32
C ALA A 33 2.87 -2.38 12.64
N HIS A 34 3.74 -2.42 11.64
CA HIS A 34 5.14 -2.79 11.81
C HIS A 34 5.89 -1.83 12.75
N TRP A 35 5.66 -0.53 12.60
CA TRP A 35 6.27 0.49 13.45
C TRP A 35 5.79 0.34 14.90
N GLN A 36 4.52 0.04 15.12
CA GLN A 36 3.97 -0.18 16.45
C GLN A 36 4.54 -1.44 17.11
N GLU A 37 4.70 -2.53 16.36
CA GLU A 37 5.30 -3.76 16.89
C GLU A 37 6.79 -3.61 17.22
N ARG A 38 7.55 -2.87 16.40
CA ARG A 38 9.02 -2.85 16.45
C ARG A 38 9.62 -1.62 17.11
N HIS A 39 8.96 -0.47 16.99
CA HIS A 39 9.47 0.84 17.37
C HIS A 39 8.63 1.56 18.42
N ALA A 40 7.43 1.07 18.78
CA ALA A 40 6.64 1.68 19.85
C ALA A 40 7.38 1.69 21.19
N GLN A 41 8.19 0.66 21.47
CA GLN A 41 9.00 0.61 22.70
C GLN A 41 10.22 1.55 22.69
N GLN A 42 10.59 2.09 21.52
CA GLN A 42 11.75 2.98 21.37
C GLN A 42 11.38 4.47 21.54
N GLY A 43 10.11 4.80 21.81
CA GLY A 43 9.66 6.16 22.14
C GLY A 43 9.65 7.15 20.97
N GLY A 44 9.80 6.67 19.73
CA GLY A 44 9.70 7.52 18.54
C GLY A 44 8.25 7.89 18.18
N ARG A 45 8.06 8.70 17.13
CA ARG A 45 6.77 8.86 16.44
C ARG A 45 6.85 8.24 15.05
N PRO A 46 5.78 7.61 14.55
CA PRO A 46 5.75 7.11 13.18
C PRO A 46 5.83 8.28 12.19
N LEU A 47 6.34 8.00 10.99
CA LEU A 47 6.30 8.95 9.88
C LEU A 47 4.85 9.27 9.52
N SER A 48 4.60 10.53 9.11
CA SER A 48 3.31 10.89 8.53
C SER A 48 3.11 10.21 7.18
N ARG A 49 1.85 9.99 6.76
CA ARG A 49 1.51 9.36 5.47
C ARG A 49 2.26 10.00 4.30
N LYS A 50 2.30 11.34 4.25
CA LYS A 50 3.02 12.10 3.21
C LYS A 50 4.53 11.87 3.26
N ALA A 51 5.13 11.84 4.46
CA ALA A 51 6.57 11.60 4.61
C ALA A 51 6.96 10.16 4.22
N PHE A 52 6.13 9.17 4.57
CA PHE A 52 6.29 7.78 4.14
C PHE A 52 6.28 7.68 2.60
N PHE A 53 5.26 8.22 1.93
CA PHE A 53 5.20 8.19 0.46
C PHE A 53 6.37 8.93 -0.19
N ARG A 54 6.79 10.07 0.37
CA ARG A 54 7.96 10.79 -0.13
C ARG A 54 9.23 9.95 -0.01
N ALA A 55 9.45 9.28 1.11
CA ALA A 55 10.59 8.38 1.30
C ALA A 55 10.52 7.15 0.37
N GLU A 56 9.33 6.60 0.13
CA GLU A 56 9.12 5.49 -0.79
C GLU A 56 9.42 5.90 -2.25
N LEU A 57 8.94 7.06 -2.67
CA LEU A 57 9.23 7.64 -3.97
C LEU A 57 10.72 7.97 -4.11
N ASP A 58 11.33 8.55 -3.08
CA ASP A 58 12.75 8.85 -3.07
C ASP A 58 13.58 7.56 -3.20
N ARG A 59 13.27 6.51 -2.43
CA ARG A 59 13.92 5.19 -2.59
C ARG A 59 13.74 4.62 -4.00
N LYS A 60 12.53 4.71 -4.55
CA LYS A 60 12.18 4.15 -5.86
C LYS A 60 12.86 4.89 -7.01
N TRP A 61 13.00 6.22 -6.91
CA TRP A 61 13.43 7.08 -8.01
C TRP A 61 14.83 7.68 -7.83
N ASN A 62 15.34 7.80 -6.61
CA ASN A 62 16.71 8.25 -6.29
C ASN A 62 17.69 7.09 -5.99
N GLY A 63 17.24 5.84 -5.96
CA GLY A 63 18.07 4.67 -5.63
C GLY A 63 19.20 4.35 -6.63
N VAL A 64 19.17 4.90 -7.84
CA VAL A 64 20.24 4.73 -8.84
C VAL A 64 20.73 6.10 -9.30
N ARG A 65 21.38 6.85 -8.41
CA ARG A 65 22.30 7.91 -8.84
C ARG A 65 23.64 7.24 -9.17
N ARG A 66 23.72 6.63 -10.36
CA ARG A 66 25.01 6.30 -10.98
C ARG A 66 25.69 7.64 -11.29
N CYS A 67 26.42 8.17 -10.33
CA CYS A 67 27.57 8.99 -10.66
C CYS A 67 28.69 8.03 -11.00
N CYS A 68 29.33 8.30 -12.14
CA CYS A 68 30.43 7.58 -12.79
C CYS A 68 29.99 6.45 -13.72
#